data_AF-A0A923WAC3-F1
#
_entry.id   AF-A0A923WAC3-F1
#
_cell.length_a   1.000
_cell.length_b   1.000
_cell.length_c   1.000
_cell.angle_alpha   90.00
_cell.angle_beta   90.00
_cell.angle_gamma   90.00
#
_symmetry.space_group_name_H-M   'P 1'
#
loop_
_entity.id
_entity.type
_entity.pdbx_description
1 polymer ?
#
loop_
_entity_poly.entity_id
_entity_poly.type
_entity_poly.pdbx_seq_one_letter_code
_entity_poly.pdbx_strand_id
1 'polypeptide(L)'
;MGATSAGWRRWLLAFGVALAVLAGPAFPVYRHYDFSHSRDTLTYLHVARGEYAGESVTRRYRVVVPWLAAALTTPARLGAEHGRLKDPLRPPPTRDTALPLAFFVVNTLLLAVAGAIVWRTAEAAGAARLAAGLGMAIALSSRWATYAAALPLTDSLYCLVFALALYGVVARARWALLACALFGPLAKESFVFLLPWLLWFGRPPTGSLRAWGPLLVALAGGYGAVALVHAYVDARAGAPATASVANAFAHFDNIPYALRRLLSVHGAAEIFSIFGFSWLVLAAGPVRGTAGWWARLGAPAQWLPAVAAVHMLLSGDLGRMGYLAFPTFGVAVALALSHLASAVRADPQP
;
A
#
# COMPACT_ATOMS: atom_id res chain seq x y z
N MET A 1 19.55 16.30 24.14
CA MET A 1 18.32 16.65 23.37
C MET A 1 18.57 16.99 21.88
N GLY A 2 19.72 16.64 21.27
CA GLY A 2 20.01 16.93 19.85
C GLY A 2 19.66 15.84 18.83
N ALA A 3 19.22 14.65 19.27
CA ALA A 3 18.98 13.50 18.39
C ALA A 3 17.62 13.49 17.68
N THR A 4 16.64 14.28 18.15
CA THR A 4 15.28 14.31 17.60
C THR A 4 15.17 15.19 16.35
N SER A 5 15.96 16.25 16.24
CA SER A 5 15.89 17.20 15.12
C SER A 5 16.42 16.63 13.79
N ALA A 6 17.42 15.75 13.86
CA ALA A 6 17.96 15.08 12.66
C ALA A 6 17.02 13.97 12.15
N GLY A 7 16.20 13.38 13.02
CA GLY A 7 15.30 12.28 12.69
C GLY A 7 14.15 12.72 11.78
N TRP A 8 13.40 13.76 12.15
CA TRP A 8 12.24 14.22 11.38
C TRP A 8 12.63 14.75 9.99
N ARG A 9 13.77 15.43 9.86
CA ARG A 9 14.27 15.92 8.57
C ARG A 9 14.54 14.78 7.59
N ARG A 10 15.04 13.64 8.07
CA ARG A 10 15.27 12.45 7.24
C ARG A 10 13.96 11.84 6.74
N TRP A 11 12.94 11.80 7.59
CA TRP A 11 11.60 11.35 7.20
C TRP A 11 10.96 12.28 6.18
N LEU A 12 11.03 13.59 6.40
CA LEU A 12 10.50 14.59 5.46
C LEU A 12 11.18 14.54 4.10
N LEU A 13 12.51 14.36 4.07
CA LEU A 13 13.23 14.20 2.80
C LEU A 13 12.72 12.96 2.05
N ALA A 14 12.63 11.82 2.73
CA ALA A 14 12.16 10.58 2.13
C ALA A 14 10.72 10.71 1.61
N PHE A 15 9.86 11.35 2.40
CA PHE A 15 8.48 11.65 2.03
C PHE A 15 8.39 12.60 0.83
N GLY A 16 9.14 13.71 0.84
CA GLY A 16 9.15 14.69 -0.25
C GLY A 16 9.62 14.10 -1.58
N VAL A 17 10.65 13.25 -1.55
CA VAL A 17 11.12 12.51 -2.73
C VAL A 17 10.04 11.52 -3.20
N ALA A 18 9.46 10.73 -2.30
CA ALA A 18 8.40 9.79 -2.64
C ALA A 18 7.18 10.49 -3.26
N LEU A 19 6.78 11.64 -2.70
CA LEU A 19 5.72 12.48 -3.22
C LEU A 19 6.02 12.99 -4.62
N ALA A 20 7.24 13.48 -4.87
CA ALA A 20 7.66 13.96 -6.18
C ALA A 20 7.67 12.85 -7.25
N VAL A 21 8.16 11.66 -6.87
CA VAL A 21 8.18 10.48 -7.76
C VAL A 21 6.77 10.02 -8.15
N LEU A 22 5.81 10.11 -7.22
CA LEU A 22 4.43 9.66 -7.45
C LEU A 22 3.58 10.70 -8.18
N ALA A 23 3.60 11.96 -7.71
CA ALA A 23 2.65 12.98 -8.14
C ALA A 23 2.74 13.27 -9.64
N GLY A 24 3.95 13.32 -10.19
CA GLY A 24 4.18 13.59 -11.62
C GLY A 24 3.52 12.55 -12.52
N PRO A 25 3.90 11.26 -12.44
CA PRO A 25 3.29 10.20 -13.25
C PRO A 25 1.81 9.92 -12.96
N ALA A 26 1.38 10.08 -11.70
CA ALA A 26 -0.01 9.78 -11.31
C ALA A 26 -1.00 10.87 -11.76
N PHE A 27 -0.56 12.13 -11.87
CA PHE A 27 -1.46 13.23 -12.23
C PHE A 27 -2.08 13.10 -13.64
N PRO A 28 -1.33 12.79 -14.72
CA PRO A 28 -1.92 12.51 -16.04
C PRO A 28 -2.92 11.36 -16.00
N VAL A 29 -2.63 10.28 -15.26
CA VAL A 29 -3.57 9.16 -15.12
C VAL A 29 -4.84 9.63 -14.44
N TYR A 30 -4.75 10.36 -13.33
CA TYR A 30 -5.92 10.94 -12.66
C TYR A 30 -6.73 11.82 -13.63
N ARG A 31 -6.05 12.66 -14.43
CA ARG A 31 -6.70 13.67 -15.27
C ARG A 31 -7.44 13.07 -16.46
N HIS A 32 -6.90 12.00 -17.04
CA HIS A 32 -7.34 11.45 -18.32
C HIS A 32 -8.01 10.08 -18.23
N TYR A 33 -7.94 9.40 -17.08
CA TYR A 33 -8.60 8.11 -16.91
C TYR A 33 -10.11 8.25 -16.89
N ASP A 34 -10.79 7.38 -17.64
CA ASP A 34 -12.24 7.25 -17.58
C ASP A 34 -12.64 6.32 -16.43
N PHE A 35 -13.10 6.90 -15.33
CA PHE A 35 -13.50 6.16 -14.13
C PHE A 35 -14.70 5.22 -14.36
N SER A 36 -15.45 5.39 -15.45
CA SER A 36 -16.57 4.48 -15.77
C SER A 36 -16.12 3.06 -16.13
N HIS A 37 -14.86 2.91 -16.57
CA HIS A 37 -14.29 1.61 -16.95
C HIS A 37 -13.86 0.74 -15.75
N SER A 38 -13.89 1.28 -14.53
CA SER A 38 -13.53 0.53 -13.32
C SER A 38 -14.67 0.53 -12.32
N ARG A 39 -15.28 -0.64 -12.13
CA ARG A 39 -16.34 -0.84 -11.13
C ARG A 39 -15.84 -0.54 -9.71
N ASP A 40 -14.55 -0.74 -9.44
CA ASP A 40 -13.95 -0.38 -8.17
C ASP A 40 -13.99 1.14 -7.94
N THR A 41 -13.59 1.93 -8.93
CA THR A 41 -13.54 3.39 -8.78
C THR A 41 -14.93 3.98 -8.59
N LEU A 42 -15.93 3.47 -9.31
CA LEU A 42 -17.33 3.88 -9.12
C LEU A 42 -17.81 3.55 -7.71
N THR A 43 -17.60 2.32 -7.24
CA THR A 43 -18.00 1.92 -5.87
C THR A 43 -17.37 2.83 -4.82
N TYR A 44 -16.07 3.13 -4.91
CA TYR A 44 -15.43 3.96 -3.88
C TYR A 44 -15.85 5.43 -3.94
N LEU A 45 -16.22 5.95 -5.11
CA LEU A 45 -16.84 7.27 -5.24
C LEU A 45 -18.22 7.30 -4.58
N HIS A 46 -19.04 6.27 -4.76
CA HIS A 46 -20.35 6.13 -4.08
C HIS A 46 -20.18 6.00 -2.55
N VAL A 47 -19.25 5.16 -2.09
CA VAL A 47 -18.93 5.03 -0.66
C VAL A 47 -18.51 6.37 -0.04
N ALA A 48 -17.71 7.17 -0.75
CA ALA A 48 -17.32 8.51 -0.30
C ALA A 48 -18.51 9.50 -0.24
N ARG A 49 -19.56 9.27 -1.03
CA ARG A 49 -20.84 10.01 -0.95
C ARG A 49 -21.78 9.47 0.13
N GLY A 50 -21.42 8.36 0.77
CA GLY A 50 -22.28 7.68 1.74
C GLY A 50 -23.37 6.82 1.10
N GLU A 51 -23.22 6.50 -0.18
CA GLU A 51 -24.11 5.62 -0.96
C GLU A 51 -23.57 4.18 -0.87
N TYR A 52 -24.26 3.33 -0.09
CA TYR A 52 -23.82 1.94 0.16
C TYR A 52 -24.78 0.88 -0.43
N ALA A 53 -25.99 1.27 -0.80
CA ALA A 53 -27.00 0.38 -1.36
C ALA A 53 -26.61 -0.05 -2.78
N GLY A 54 -26.73 -1.35 -3.08
CA GLY A 54 -26.38 -1.91 -4.40
C GLY A 54 -24.87 -2.03 -4.68
N GLU A 55 -24.01 -1.56 -3.76
CA GLU A 55 -22.57 -1.64 -3.92
C GLU A 55 -21.99 -3.02 -3.61
N SER A 56 -20.84 -3.31 -4.21
CA SER A 56 -20.13 -4.58 -3.99
C SER A 56 -19.84 -4.80 -2.50
N VAL A 57 -20.29 -5.95 -1.98
CA VAL A 57 -20.05 -6.37 -0.59
C VAL A 57 -18.56 -6.36 -0.26
N THR A 58 -17.69 -6.74 -1.20
CA THR A 58 -16.23 -6.74 -1.00
C THR A 58 -15.63 -5.34 -0.79
N ARG A 59 -16.30 -4.29 -1.26
CA ARG A 59 -15.71 -2.94 -1.38
C ARG A 59 -16.35 -1.92 -0.45
N ARG A 60 -17.65 -2.06 -0.16
CA ARG A 60 -18.42 -1.08 0.61
C ARG A 60 -17.92 -0.86 2.05
N TYR A 61 -17.16 -1.81 2.60
CA TYR A 61 -16.58 -1.70 3.94
C TYR A 61 -15.21 -1.01 3.98
N ARG A 62 -14.59 -0.73 2.83
CA ARG A 62 -13.28 -0.04 2.75
C ARG A 62 -13.46 1.47 2.82
N VAL A 63 -13.93 1.94 3.97
CA VAL A 63 -14.44 3.30 4.13
C VAL A 63 -13.37 4.36 4.44
N VAL A 64 -12.19 3.96 4.94
CA VAL A 64 -11.19 4.91 5.46
C VAL A 64 -10.73 5.91 4.40
N VAL A 65 -10.24 5.43 3.25
CA VAL A 65 -9.78 6.31 2.16
C VAL A 65 -10.94 7.13 1.56
N PRO A 66 -12.11 6.54 1.24
CA PRO A 66 -13.29 7.29 0.81
C PRO A 66 -13.72 8.40 1.77
N TRP A 67 -13.75 8.14 3.08
CA TRP A 67 -14.13 9.14 4.09
C TRP A 67 -13.10 10.26 4.21
N LEU A 68 -11.80 9.95 4.12
CA LEU A 68 -10.76 10.99 4.07
C LEU A 68 -10.91 11.86 2.82
N ALA A 69 -11.17 11.26 1.66
CA ALA A 69 -11.42 12.01 0.42
C ALA A 69 -12.68 12.90 0.54
N ALA A 70 -13.77 12.37 1.09
CA ALA A 70 -15.00 13.13 1.35
C ALA A 70 -14.74 14.31 2.31
N ALA A 71 -14.00 14.08 3.40
CA ALA A 71 -13.62 15.11 4.35
C ALA A 71 -12.84 16.25 3.70
N LEU A 72 -11.88 15.95 2.81
CA LEU A 72 -11.13 16.97 2.07
C LEU A 72 -12.01 17.81 1.14
N THR A 73 -13.10 17.25 0.61
CA THR A 73 -14.04 18.00 -0.23
C THR A 73 -15.07 18.81 0.57
N THR A 74 -15.18 18.59 1.89
CA THR A 74 -16.22 19.20 2.73
C THR A 74 -16.16 20.74 2.76
N PRO A 75 -14.99 21.40 2.88
CA PRO A 75 -14.92 22.86 2.84
C PRO A 75 -15.42 23.46 1.52
N ALA A 76 -15.09 22.82 0.39
CA ALA A 76 -15.54 23.25 -0.93
C ALA A 76 -17.05 23.09 -1.10
N ARG A 77 -17.64 22.01 -0.56
CA ARG A 77 -19.09 21.79 -0.53
C ARG A 77 -19.81 22.84 0.33
N LEU A 78 -19.35 23.04 1.57
CA LEU A 78 -19.93 24.04 2.48
C LEU A 78 -19.82 25.47 1.92
N GLY A 79 -18.69 25.86 1.32
CA GLY A 79 -18.54 27.18 0.72
C GLY A 79 -19.38 27.40 -0.54
N ALA A 80 -19.71 26.33 -1.28
CA ALA A 80 -20.63 26.36 -2.41
C ALA A 80 -22.10 26.46 -1.96
N GLU A 81 -22.49 25.74 -0.91
CA GLU A 81 -23.85 25.78 -0.33
C GLU A 81 -24.18 27.15 0.28
N HIS A 82 -23.19 27.84 0.85
CA HIS A 82 -23.38 29.18 1.43
C HIS A 82 -23.21 30.32 0.41
N GLY A 83 -23.11 30.02 -0.89
CA GLY A 83 -22.98 31.02 -1.96
C GLY A 83 -21.72 31.89 -1.90
N ARG A 84 -20.74 31.55 -1.04
CA ARG A 84 -19.52 32.34 -0.79
C ARG A 84 -18.41 32.09 -1.81
N LEU A 85 -18.45 30.98 -2.54
CA LEU A 85 -17.52 30.67 -3.62
C LEU A 85 -18.22 30.79 -4.98
N LYS A 86 -18.32 32.02 -5.49
CA LYS A 86 -18.49 32.28 -6.93
C LYS A 86 -17.10 32.24 -7.58
N ASP A 87 -16.56 31.04 -7.76
CA ASP A 87 -15.25 30.89 -8.42
C ASP A 87 -15.44 30.75 -9.95
N PRO A 88 -14.87 31.64 -10.78
CA PRO A 88 -14.92 31.55 -12.24
C PRO A 88 -14.18 30.35 -12.83
N LEU A 89 -13.40 29.59 -12.04
CA LEU A 89 -12.74 28.34 -12.48
C LEU A 89 -13.57 27.08 -12.23
N ARG A 90 -14.87 27.21 -11.89
CA ARG A 90 -15.74 26.06 -11.63
C ARG A 90 -15.81 25.16 -12.88
N PRO A 91 -15.31 23.91 -12.83
CA PRO A 91 -15.59 22.96 -13.89
C PRO A 91 -17.11 22.79 -14.00
N PRO A 92 -17.64 22.58 -15.22
CA PRO A 92 -19.08 22.54 -15.43
C PRO A 92 -19.78 21.55 -14.48
N PRO A 93 -21.03 21.84 -14.08
CA PRO A 93 -21.79 21.08 -13.07
C PRO A 93 -22.03 19.61 -13.40
N THR A 94 -21.59 19.15 -14.57
CA THR A 94 -21.73 17.79 -15.08
C THR A 94 -20.57 16.85 -14.70
N ARG A 95 -19.50 17.33 -14.03
CA ARG A 95 -18.35 16.49 -13.65
C ARG A 95 -17.95 16.76 -12.19
N ASP A 96 -18.31 15.86 -11.28
CA ASP A 96 -17.81 15.84 -9.89
C ASP A 96 -16.30 15.57 -9.89
N THR A 97 -15.52 16.63 -10.10
CA THR A 97 -14.05 16.59 -10.23
C THR A 97 -13.35 16.73 -8.88
N ALA A 98 -14.03 17.27 -7.88
CA ALA A 98 -13.47 17.50 -6.55
C ALA A 98 -13.17 16.18 -5.83
N LEU A 99 -14.08 15.20 -5.91
CA LEU A 99 -13.91 13.94 -5.19
C LEU A 99 -12.80 13.05 -5.79
N PRO A 100 -12.70 12.82 -7.10
CA PRO A 100 -11.56 12.13 -7.70
C PRO A 100 -10.21 12.83 -7.40
N LEU A 101 -10.18 14.17 -7.39
CA LEU A 101 -8.98 14.92 -7.00
C LEU A 101 -8.61 14.66 -5.53
N ALA A 102 -9.59 14.62 -4.63
CA ALA A 102 -9.35 14.31 -3.22
C ALA A 102 -8.82 12.88 -3.03
N PHE A 103 -9.34 11.90 -3.78
CA PHE A 103 -8.78 10.55 -3.82
C PHE A 103 -7.32 10.55 -4.28
N PHE A 104 -7.01 11.26 -5.38
CA PHE A 104 -5.63 11.41 -5.86
C PHE A 104 -4.70 11.95 -4.78
N VAL A 105 -5.12 13.02 -4.08
CA VAL A 105 -4.33 13.61 -2.99
C VAL A 105 -4.13 12.60 -1.85
N VAL A 106 -5.20 12.00 -1.33
CA VAL A 106 -5.12 11.04 -0.20
C VAL A 106 -4.24 9.85 -0.55
N ASN A 107 -4.46 9.25 -1.73
CA ASN A 107 -3.72 8.07 -2.15
C ASN A 107 -2.24 8.37 -2.39
N THR A 108 -1.94 9.51 -3.02
CA THR A 108 -0.56 9.96 -3.22
C THR A 108 0.14 10.20 -1.88
N LEU A 109 -0.52 10.85 -0.91
CA LEU A 109 0.04 11.06 0.42
C LEU A 109 0.30 9.75 1.17
N LEU A 110 -0.66 8.82 1.16
CA LEU A 110 -0.52 7.50 1.80
C LEU A 110 0.63 6.70 1.19
N LEU A 111 0.72 6.65 -0.14
CA LEU A 111 1.82 5.97 -0.83
C LEU A 111 3.16 6.68 -0.63
N ALA A 112 3.19 8.00 -0.53
CA ALA A 112 4.43 8.73 -0.21
C ALA A 112 4.92 8.42 1.21
N VAL A 113 4.02 8.30 2.19
CA VAL A 113 4.36 7.82 3.54
C VAL A 113 4.87 6.38 3.47
N ALA A 114 4.20 5.51 2.72
CA ALA A 114 4.63 4.13 2.54
C ALA A 114 6.02 4.04 1.90
N GLY A 115 6.31 4.85 0.88
CA GLY A 115 7.63 5.01 0.27
C GLY A 115 8.69 5.48 1.27
N ALA A 116 8.38 6.52 2.06
CA ALA A 116 9.29 6.97 3.09
C ALA A 116 9.63 5.85 4.07
N ILE A 117 8.65 5.04 4.48
CA ILE A 117 8.86 3.86 5.32
C ILE A 117 9.74 2.82 4.61
N VAL A 118 9.54 2.56 3.30
CA VAL A 118 10.41 1.66 2.52
C VAL A 118 11.86 2.14 2.49
N TRP A 119 12.11 3.44 2.28
CA TRP A 119 13.47 4.00 2.38
C TRP A 119 14.07 3.69 3.76
N ARG A 120 13.35 4.01 4.84
CA ARG A 120 13.82 3.77 6.21
C ARG A 120 14.02 2.29 6.52
N THR A 121 13.20 1.43 5.93
CA THR A 121 13.33 -0.04 6.02
C THR A 121 14.61 -0.51 5.34
N ALA A 122 14.91 0.00 4.14
CA ALA A 122 16.12 -0.34 3.42
C ALA A 122 17.39 0.08 4.18
N GLU A 123 17.40 1.30 4.77
CA GLU A 123 18.50 1.73 5.64
C GLU A 123 18.64 0.85 6.88
N ALA A 124 17.52 0.46 7.51
CA ALA A 124 17.53 -0.44 8.66
C ALA A 124 18.04 -1.85 8.30
N ALA A 125 17.82 -2.29 7.05
CA ALA A 125 18.38 -3.52 6.49
C ALA A 125 19.87 -3.39 6.07
N GLY A 126 20.48 -2.22 6.24
CA GLY A 126 21.89 -1.97 5.93
C GLY A 126 22.17 -1.50 4.50
N ALA A 127 21.16 -1.05 3.76
CA ALA A 127 21.39 -0.41 2.47
C ALA A 127 22.04 0.97 2.64
N ALA A 128 22.89 1.37 1.69
CA ALA A 128 23.42 2.72 1.63
C ALA A 128 22.27 3.72 1.37
N ARG A 129 22.35 4.92 1.97
CA ARG A 129 21.27 5.92 1.92
C ARG A 129 20.81 6.28 0.50
N LEU A 130 21.74 6.48 -0.42
CA LEU A 130 21.40 6.76 -1.82
C LEU A 130 20.69 5.58 -2.48
N ALA A 131 21.18 4.36 -2.25
CA ALA A 131 20.58 3.15 -2.77
C ALA A 131 19.17 2.90 -2.17
N ALA A 132 18.95 3.24 -0.90
CA ALA A 132 17.63 3.21 -0.27
C ALA A 132 16.65 4.20 -0.93
N GLY A 133 17.10 5.42 -1.23
CA GLY A 133 16.30 6.39 -2.00
C GLY A 133 15.97 5.91 -3.41
N LEU A 134 16.96 5.34 -4.12
CA LEU A 134 16.77 4.80 -5.47
C LEU A 134 15.85 3.58 -5.47
N GLY A 135 16.01 2.64 -4.54
CA GLY A 135 15.15 1.45 -4.43
C GLY A 135 13.69 1.83 -4.15
N MET A 136 13.47 2.83 -3.29
CA MET A 136 12.14 3.40 -3.07
C MET A 136 11.59 4.08 -4.33
N ALA A 137 12.37 4.94 -5.00
CA ALA A 137 11.93 5.63 -6.20
C ALA A 137 11.56 4.65 -7.33
N ILE A 138 12.37 3.61 -7.52
CA ILE A 138 12.13 2.54 -8.50
C ILE A 138 10.84 1.77 -8.20
N ALA A 139 10.57 1.44 -6.93
CA ALA A 139 9.34 0.76 -6.54
C ALA A 139 8.09 1.64 -6.71
N LEU A 140 8.22 2.95 -6.51
CA LEU A 140 7.13 3.93 -6.67
C LEU A 140 6.96 4.44 -8.11
N SER A 141 7.94 4.26 -8.99
CA SER A 141 7.80 4.59 -10.42
C SER A 141 7.08 3.49 -11.21
N SER A 142 6.54 2.48 -10.52
CA SER A 142 5.88 1.35 -11.15
C SER A 142 4.48 1.71 -11.67
N ARG A 143 4.00 0.94 -12.65
CA ARG A 143 2.65 1.09 -13.21
C ARG A 143 1.57 1.11 -12.12
N TRP A 144 1.63 0.17 -11.17
CA TRP A 144 0.61 0.04 -10.13
C TRP A 144 0.72 1.09 -9.03
N ALA A 145 1.93 1.60 -8.76
CA ALA A 145 2.10 2.76 -7.89
C ALA A 145 1.33 3.96 -8.45
N THR A 146 1.50 4.22 -9.75
CA THR A 146 0.81 5.28 -10.49
C THR A 146 -0.72 5.10 -10.43
N TYR A 147 -1.24 3.90 -10.70
CA TYR A 147 -2.69 3.66 -10.62
C TYR A 147 -3.24 3.76 -9.20
N ALA A 148 -2.52 3.21 -8.21
CA ALA A 148 -2.95 3.25 -6.82
C ALA A 148 -2.95 4.68 -6.26
N ALA A 149 -2.05 5.56 -6.74
CA ALA A 149 -2.04 6.99 -6.42
C ALA A 149 -3.13 7.78 -7.17
N ALA A 150 -3.33 7.48 -8.46
CA ALA A 150 -4.18 8.28 -9.35
C ALA A 150 -5.68 8.01 -9.23
N LEU A 151 -6.06 6.74 -9.07
CA LEU A 151 -7.45 6.31 -9.18
C LEU A 151 -8.15 6.37 -7.82
N PRO A 152 -9.50 6.53 -7.80
CA PRO A 152 -10.33 6.33 -6.61
C PRO A 152 -10.30 4.86 -6.16
N LEU A 153 -9.18 4.41 -5.61
CA LEU A 153 -8.94 3.08 -5.07
C LEU A 153 -8.54 3.21 -3.60
N THR A 154 -8.58 2.11 -2.86
CA THR A 154 -8.24 2.08 -1.43
C THR A 154 -6.96 1.32 -1.13
N ASP A 155 -6.28 0.80 -2.15
CA ASP A 155 -5.11 -0.06 -2.03
C ASP A 155 -3.88 0.67 -1.43
N SER A 156 -3.83 1.99 -1.54
CA SER A 156 -2.77 2.86 -0.98
C SER A 156 -2.61 2.66 0.53
N LEU A 157 -3.71 2.56 1.28
CA LEU A 157 -3.70 2.31 2.71
C LEU A 157 -3.16 0.91 3.03
N TYR A 158 -3.51 -0.09 2.22
CA TYR A 158 -3.02 -1.46 2.42
C TYR A 158 -1.54 -1.61 2.03
N CYS A 159 -1.08 -0.87 1.02
CA CYS A 159 0.34 -0.72 0.70
C CYS A 159 1.11 -0.12 1.89
N LEU A 160 0.56 0.91 2.55
CA LEU A 160 1.12 1.47 3.77
C LEU A 160 1.18 0.43 4.91
N VAL A 161 0.14 -0.39 5.10
CA VAL A 161 0.13 -1.49 6.08
C VAL A 161 1.26 -2.49 5.82
N PHE A 162 1.48 -2.90 4.56
CA PHE A 162 2.60 -3.79 4.20
C PHE A 162 3.96 -3.14 4.48
N ALA A 163 4.12 -1.85 4.20
CA ALA A 163 5.35 -1.12 4.50
C ALA A 163 5.59 -1.01 6.02
N LEU A 164 4.55 -0.71 6.81
CA LEU A 164 4.59 -0.66 8.28
C LEU A 164 4.94 -2.03 8.88
N ALA A 165 4.34 -3.11 8.36
CA ALA A 165 4.62 -4.47 8.79
C ALA A 165 6.10 -4.80 8.61
N LEU A 166 6.64 -4.55 7.41
CA LEU A 166 8.04 -4.83 7.11
C LEU A 166 8.98 -3.97 7.95
N TYR A 167 8.73 -2.66 8.03
CA TYR A 167 9.54 -1.75 8.84
C TYR A 167 9.52 -2.09 10.32
N GLY A 168 8.35 -2.39 10.87
CA GLY A 168 8.17 -2.75 12.27
C GLY A 168 9.00 -3.98 12.66
N VAL A 169 9.11 -4.95 11.76
CA VAL A 169 9.96 -6.14 11.96
C VAL A 169 11.44 -5.84 11.75
N VAL A 170 11.81 -5.30 10.58
CA VAL A 170 13.22 -5.10 10.18
C VAL A 170 13.90 -4.07 11.10
N ALA A 171 13.26 -2.94 11.36
CA ALA A 171 13.80 -1.88 12.21
C ALA A 171 13.45 -2.06 13.69
N ARG A 172 12.76 -3.14 14.06
CA ARG A 172 12.24 -3.38 15.43
C ARG A 172 11.40 -2.19 15.95
N ALA A 173 10.70 -1.51 15.06
CA ALA A 173 9.93 -0.31 15.35
C ALA A 173 8.54 -0.66 15.90
N ARG A 174 8.40 -0.68 17.23
CA ARG A 174 7.13 -1.04 17.91
C ARG A 174 5.93 -0.22 17.41
N TRP A 175 6.09 1.09 17.24
CA TRP A 175 5.01 1.96 16.78
C TRP A 175 4.46 1.53 15.41
N ALA A 176 5.32 1.02 14.52
CA ALA A 176 4.91 0.60 13.20
C ALA A 176 4.14 -0.72 13.25
N LEU A 177 4.53 -1.65 14.13
CA LEU A 177 3.76 -2.87 14.40
C LEU A 177 2.38 -2.55 14.98
N LEU A 178 2.30 -1.61 15.92
CA LEU A 178 1.02 -1.18 16.50
C LEU A 178 0.13 -0.49 15.46
N ALA A 179 0.69 0.40 14.63
CA ALA A 179 -0.04 1.04 13.55
C ALA A 179 -0.51 0.02 12.50
N CYS A 180 0.34 -0.93 12.13
CA CYS A 180 -0.02 -2.05 11.23
C CYS A 180 -1.18 -2.87 11.81
N ALA A 181 -1.13 -3.24 13.09
CA ALA A 181 -2.20 -3.99 13.75
C ALA A 181 -3.52 -3.22 13.84
N LEU A 182 -3.46 -1.91 14.06
CA LEU A 182 -4.65 -1.06 14.16
C LEU A 182 -5.29 -0.79 12.80
N PHE A 183 -4.48 -0.37 11.82
CA PHE A 183 -4.98 0.04 10.49
C PHE A 183 -5.13 -1.12 9.51
N GLY A 184 -4.44 -2.24 9.73
CA GLY A 184 -4.48 -3.42 8.87
C GLY A 184 -5.89 -3.94 8.61
N PRO A 185 -6.67 -4.29 9.67
CA PRO A 185 -8.04 -4.76 9.52
C PRO A 185 -8.95 -3.75 8.80
N LEU A 186 -8.76 -2.45 9.06
CA LEU A 186 -9.53 -1.37 8.45
C LEU A 186 -9.17 -1.12 6.98
N ALA A 187 -7.93 -1.41 6.58
CA ALA A 187 -7.47 -1.26 5.22
C ALA A 187 -8.02 -2.36 4.31
N LYS A 188 -8.06 -3.60 4.83
CA LYS A 188 -8.58 -4.76 4.11
C LYS A 188 -8.91 -5.90 5.08
N GLU A 189 -10.06 -6.53 4.88
CA GLU A 189 -10.50 -7.69 5.66
C GLU A 189 -9.54 -8.87 5.50
N SER A 190 -8.91 -8.98 4.32
CA SER A 190 -7.89 -9.98 4.04
C SER A 190 -6.57 -9.76 4.81
N PHE A 191 -6.46 -8.73 5.65
CA PHE A 191 -5.38 -8.57 6.62
C PHE A 191 -5.17 -9.81 7.52
N VAL A 192 -6.21 -10.63 7.69
CA VAL A 192 -6.09 -11.95 8.37
C VAL A 192 -4.97 -12.82 7.79
N PHE A 193 -4.61 -12.68 6.51
CA PHE A 193 -3.51 -13.43 5.90
C PHE A 193 -2.12 -12.83 6.20
N LEU A 194 -2.05 -11.53 6.52
CA LEU A 194 -0.82 -10.89 6.99
C LEU A 194 -0.58 -11.15 8.49
N LEU A 195 -1.63 -11.43 9.25
CA LEU A 195 -1.55 -11.63 10.70
C LEU A 195 -0.59 -12.76 11.11
N PRO A 196 -0.61 -13.98 10.52
CA PRO A 196 0.36 -15.01 10.84
C PRO A 196 1.81 -14.57 10.63
N TRP A 197 2.08 -13.85 9.53
CA TRP A 197 3.41 -13.29 9.25
C TRP A 197 3.81 -12.27 10.31
N LEU A 198 2.89 -11.38 10.70
CA LEU A 198 3.11 -10.36 11.72
C LEU A 198 3.37 -10.99 13.11
N LEU A 199 2.63 -12.02 13.49
CA LEU A 199 2.80 -12.73 14.76
C LEU A 199 4.04 -13.63 14.76
N TRP A 200 4.52 -14.07 13.60
CA TRP A 200 5.73 -14.88 13.51
C TRP A 200 7.00 -14.02 13.56
N PHE A 201 7.05 -12.94 12.79
CA PHE A 201 8.25 -12.11 12.67
C PHE A 201 8.25 -10.86 13.56
N GLY A 202 7.08 -10.35 13.94
CA GLY A 202 6.92 -9.21 14.84
C GLY A 202 7.07 -9.53 16.32
N ARG A 203 7.52 -10.75 16.66
CA ARG A 203 7.66 -11.22 18.04
C ARG A 203 8.59 -10.31 18.84
N PRO A 204 8.18 -9.87 20.05
CA PRO A 204 9.05 -9.11 20.92
C PRO A 204 10.26 -9.96 21.36
N PRO A 205 11.48 -9.39 21.47
CA PRO A 205 12.71 -10.14 21.76
C PRO A 205 12.65 -10.93 23.06
N THR A 206 11.90 -10.43 24.05
CA THR A 206 11.83 -10.98 25.40
C THR A 206 10.96 -12.24 25.51
N GLY A 207 10.20 -12.61 24.46
CA GLY A 207 9.27 -13.74 24.48
C GLY A 207 8.08 -13.65 25.46
N SER A 208 8.14 -12.70 26.41
CA SER A 208 7.11 -12.49 27.44
C SER A 208 5.74 -12.16 26.85
N LEU A 209 4.70 -12.84 27.33
CA LEU A 209 3.30 -12.55 27.01
C LEU A 209 2.92 -11.08 27.28
N ARG A 210 3.53 -10.43 28.28
CA ARG A 210 3.28 -9.01 28.58
C ARG A 210 3.73 -8.09 27.44
N ALA A 211 4.76 -8.46 26.69
CA ALA A 211 5.25 -7.67 25.58
C ALA A 211 4.27 -7.68 24.37
N TRP A 212 3.39 -8.69 24.29
CA TRP A 212 2.32 -8.79 23.31
C TRP A 212 1.12 -7.90 23.61
N GLY A 213 0.90 -7.54 24.87
CA GLY A 213 -0.31 -6.84 25.33
C GLY A 213 -0.70 -5.68 24.42
N PRO A 214 0.19 -4.71 24.15
CA PRO A 214 -0.17 -3.58 23.28
C PRO A 214 -0.45 -3.94 21.83
N LEU A 215 0.19 -4.99 21.28
CA LEU A 215 -0.13 -5.47 19.93
C LEU A 215 -1.52 -6.10 19.89
N LEU A 216 -1.87 -6.90 20.90
CA LEU A 216 -3.20 -7.50 21.02
C LEU A 216 -4.29 -6.44 21.21
N VAL A 217 -4.02 -5.41 22.02
CA VAL A 217 -4.93 -4.25 22.17
C VAL A 217 -5.10 -3.51 20.86
N ALA A 218 -4.02 -3.27 20.10
CA ALA A 218 -4.10 -2.62 18.80
C ALA A 218 -4.90 -3.47 17.78
N LEU A 219 -4.70 -4.79 17.76
CA LEU A 219 -5.47 -5.72 16.93
C LEU A 219 -6.95 -5.72 17.32
N ALA A 220 -7.26 -5.82 18.62
CA ALA A 220 -8.62 -5.77 19.12
C ALA A 220 -9.30 -4.44 18.77
N GLY A 221 -8.57 -3.32 18.88
CA GLY A 221 -9.04 -2.01 18.44
C GLY A 221 -9.32 -1.96 16.93
N GLY A 222 -8.42 -2.49 16.11
CA GLY A 222 -8.59 -2.55 14.65
C GLY A 222 -9.81 -3.38 14.23
N TYR A 223 -9.95 -4.59 14.77
CA TYR A 223 -11.11 -5.44 14.49
C TYR A 223 -12.42 -4.91 15.10
N GLY A 224 -12.35 -4.28 16.27
CA GLY A 224 -13.49 -3.57 16.86
C GLY A 224 -13.96 -2.44 15.95
N ALA A 225 -13.05 -1.65 15.40
CA ALA A 225 -13.37 -0.61 14.43
C ALA A 225 -13.96 -1.19 13.13
N VAL A 226 -13.45 -2.31 12.62
CA VAL A 226 -14.06 -3.04 11.49
C VAL A 226 -15.49 -3.45 11.81
N ALA A 227 -15.75 -4.02 12.99
CA ALA A 227 -17.10 -4.43 13.39
C ALA A 227 -18.07 -3.23 13.43
N LEU A 228 -17.62 -2.07 13.93
CA LEU A 228 -18.41 -0.83 13.92
C LEU A 228 -18.68 -0.34 12.49
N VAL A 229 -17.69 -0.38 11.60
CA VAL A 229 -17.86 -0.02 10.19
C VAL A 229 -18.87 -0.95 9.52
N HIS A 230 -18.78 -2.26 9.75
CA HIS A 230 -19.74 -3.23 9.22
C HIS A 230 -21.16 -2.92 9.71
N ALA A 231 -21.34 -2.74 11.01
CA ALA A 231 -22.65 -2.42 11.58
C ALA A 231 -23.24 -1.14 10.97
N TYR A 232 -22.43 -0.09 10.80
CA TYR A 232 -22.84 1.17 10.18
C TYR A 232 -23.20 1.01 8.70
N VAL A 233 -22.34 0.34 7.92
CA VAL A 233 -22.53 0.17 6.47
C VAL A 233 -23.70 -0.76 6.18
N ASP A 234 -23.84 -1.87 6.90
CA ASP A 234 -24.94 -2.82 6.70
C ASP A 234 -26.29 -2.21 7.04
N ALA A 235 -26.38 -1.40 8.10
CA ALA A 235 -27.58 -0.64 8.44
C ALA A 235 -28.00 0.32 7.32
N ARG A 236 -27.04 0.96 6.63
CA ARG A 236 -27.32 1.86 5.50
C ARG A 236 -27.55 1.15 4.17
N ALA A 237 -26.91 0.01 3.97
CA ALA A 237 -27.05 -0.78 2.74
C ALA A 237 -28.29 -1.67 2.74
N GLY A 238 -28.96 -1.84 3.89
CA GLY A 238 -30.08 -2.77 4.05
C GLY A 238 -29.66 -4.23 3.83
N ALA A 239 -28.43 -4.58 4.20
CA ALA A 239 -27.84 -5.88 3.88
C ALA A 239 -27.72 -6.79 5.12
N PRO A 240 -27.86 -8.11 4.95
CA PRO A 240 -27.66 -9.04 6.06
C PRO A 240 -26.19 -9.14 6.44
N ALA A 241 -25.91 -9.26 7.74
CA ALA A 241 -24.54 -9.37 8.27
C ALA A 241 -23.76 -10.57 7.69
N THR A 242 -24.46 -11.63 7.29
CA THR A 242 -23.88 -12.84 6.69
C THR A 242 -23.36 -12.63 5.26
N ALA A 243 -23.75 -11.55 4.58
CA ALA A 243 -23.34 -11.27 3.20
C ALA A 243 -21.81 -11.14 3.08
N SER A 244 -21.16 -10.51 4.05
CA SER A 244 -19.71 -10.32 4.07
C SER A 244 -18.96 -11.65 4.17
N VAL A 245 -19.45 -12.57 5.02
CA VAL A 245 -18.89 -13.90 5.23
C VAL A 245 -19.06 -14.76 3.98
N ALA A 246 -20.27 -14.81 3.41
CA ALA A 246 -20.52 -15.55 2.18
C ALA A 246 -19.64 -15.05 1.01
N ASN A 247 -19.51 -13.74 0.87
CA ASN A 247 -18.62 -13.12 -0.10
C ASN A 247 -17.14 -13.46 0.14
N ALA A 248 -16.69 -13.57 1.39
CA ALA A 248 -15.32 -13.98 1.70
C ALA A 248 -15.02 -15.41 1.22
N PHE A 249 -15.97 -16.34 1.38
CA PHE A 249 -15.82 -17.71 0.88
C PHE A 249 -15.86 -17.77 -0.65
N ALA A 250 -16.65 -16.94 -1.32
CA ALA A 250 -16.70 -16.89 -2.78
C ALA A 250 -15.35 -16.48 -3.43
N HIS A 251 -14.46 -15.77 -2.72
CA HIS A 251 -13.13 -15.45 -3.25
C HIS A 251 -12.22 -16.67 -3.42
N PHE A 252 -12.51 -17.80 -2.76
CA PHE A 252 -11.77 -19.04 -2.97
C PHE A 252 -11.99 -19.62 -4.38
N ASP A 253 -13.13 -19.30 -5.01
CA ASP A 253 -13.43 -19.73 -6.39
C ASP A 253 -12.50 -19.06 -7.42
N ASN A 254 -11.82 -17.97 -7.04
CA ASN A 254 -10.84 -17.30 -7.90
C ASN A 254 -9.50 -18.05 -7.96
N ILE A 255 -9.18 -18.91 -6.99
CA ILE A 255 -7.86 -19.53 -6.87
C ILE A 255 -7.50 -20.35 -8.13
N PRO A 256 -8.35 -21.27 -8.64
CA PRO A 256 -8.03 -22.04 -9.84
C PRO A 256 -7.81 -21.14 -11.07
N TYR A 257 -8.61 -20.08 -11.21
CA TYR A 257 -8.46 -19.10 -12.28
C TYR A 257 -7.14 -18.33 -12.16
N ALA A 258 -6.81 -17.83 -10.97
CA ALA A 258 -5.59 -17.08 -10.71
C ALA A 258 -4.33 -17.94 -10.92
N LEU A 259 -4.35 -19.22 -10.54
CA LEU A 259 -3.26 -20.17 -10.79
C LEU A 259 -3.07 -20.41 -12.29
N ARG A 260 -4.15 -20.69 -13.03
CA ARG A 260 -4.07 -20.84 -14.50
C ARG A 260 -3.53 -19.57 -15.17
N ARG A 261 -3.97 -18.40 -14.71
CA ARG A 261 -3.49 -17.11 -15.21
C ARG A 261 -2.02 -16.94 -14.89
N LEU A 262 -1.57 -17.19 -13.66
CA LEU A 262 -0.18 -17.06 -13.23
C LEU A 262 0.79 -17.92 -14.07
N LEU A 263 0.37 -19.13 -14.43
CA LEU A 263 1.15 -20.07 -15.25
C LEU A 263 1.06 -19.80 -16.75
N SER A 264 0.29 -18.79 -17.18
CA SER A 264 0.17 -18.38 -18.58
C SER A 264 1.18 -17.30 -18.96
N VAL A 265 1.49 -17.16 -20.25
CA VAL A 265 2.31 -16.07 -20.78
C VAL A 265 1.74 -14.69 -20.41
N HIS A 266 0.41 -14.57 -20.44
CA HIS A 266 -0.30 -13.36 -20.03
C HIS A 266 -0.05 -13.03 -18.56
N GLY A 267 -0.17 -14.01 -17.66
CA GLY A 267 0.13 -13.81 -16.24
C GLY A 267 1.60 -13.48 -15.98
N ALA A 268 2.53 -14.14 -16.67
CA ALA A 268 3.95 -13.80 -16.56
C ALA A 268 4.21 -12.34 -16.97
N ALA A 269 3.59 -11.89 -18.07
CA ALA A 269 3.63 -10.49 -18.49
C ALA A 269 3.02 -9.54 -17.45
N GLU A 270 1.91 -9.94 -16.80
CA GLU A 270 1.30 -9.16 -15.71
C GLU A 270 2.21 -9.04 -14.49
N ILE A 271 2.83 -10.14 -14.03
CA ILE A 271 3.79 -10.11 -12.92
C ILE A 271 5.00 -9.24 -13.25
N PHE A 272 5.55 -9.42 -14.45
CA PHE A 272 6.64 -8.58 -14.93
C PHE A 272 6.23 -7.10 -14.93
N SER A 273 5.02 -6.78 -15.41
CA SER A 273 4.51 -5.42 -15.48
C SER A 273 4.31 -4.73 -14.11
N ILE A 274 4.36 -5.48 -13.00
CA ILE A 274 4.23 -4.90 -11.66
C ILE A 274 5.33 -3.88 -11.40
N PHE A 275 6.57 -4.25 -11.71
CA PHE A 275 7.75 -3.41 -11.56
C PHE A 275 8.50 -3.18 -12.89
N GLY A 276 8.04 -3.77 -13.99
CA GLY A 276 8.61 -3.61 -15.32
C GLY A 276 10.08 -4.00 -15.40
N PHE A 277 10.86 -3.26 -16.17
CA PHE A 277 12.30 -3.52 -16.33
C PHE A 277 13.13 -3.33 -15.04
N SER A 278 12.54 -2.81 -13.97
CA SER A 278 13.22 -2.73 -12.68
C SER A 278 13.56 -4.11 -12.09
N TRP A 279 12.91 -5.17 -12.54
CA TRP A 279 13.31 -6.56 -12.26
C TRP A 279 14.77 -6.85 -12.66
N LEU A 280 15.31 -6.16 -13.67
CA LEU A 280 16.69 -6.33 -14.13
C LEU A 280 17.72 -5.95 -13.07
N VAL A 281 17.41 -5.02 -12.16
CA VAL A 281 18.32 -4.66 -11.06
C VAL A 281 18.51 -5.86 -10.12
N LEU A 282 17.42 -6.58 -9.83
CA LEU A 282 17.48 -7.79 -9.02
C LEU A 282 18.15 -8.95 -9.76
N ALA A 283 17.98 -9.04 -11.08
CA ALA A 283 18.67 -10.05 -11.91
C ALA A 283 20.19 -9.78 -12.04
N ALA A 284 20.61 -8.51 -12.00
CA ALA A 284 22.02 -8.12 -12.07
C ALA A 284 22.77 -8.33 -10.75
N GLY A 285 22.10 -8.22 -9.60
CA GLY A 285 22.70 -8.46 -8.27
C GLY A 285 23.46 -9.80 -8.14
N PRO A 286 22.90 -10.93 -8.63
CA PRO A 286 23.54 -12.24 -8.75
C PRO A 286 24.88 -12.29 -9.48
N VAL A 287 25.08 -11.46 -10.52
CA VAL A 287 26.21 -11.58 -11.47
C VAL A 287 27.57 -11.35 -10.80
N ARG A 288 27.58 -10.77 -9.59
CA ARG A 288 28.79 -10.55 -8.78
C ARG A 288 28.77 -11.25 -7.40
N GLY A 289 27.88 -12.23 -7.22
CA GLY A 289 27.74 -13.00 -5.98
C GLY A 289 26.35 -12.84 -5.34
N THR A 290 25.45 -13.80 -5.58
CA THR A 290 24.06 -13.82 -5.09
C THR A 290 23.90 -13.77 -3.58
N ALA A 291 24.84 -14.36 -2.84
CA ALA A 291 24.70 -14.59 -1.41
C ALA A 291 24.67 -13.29 -0.59
N GLY A 292 25.28 -12.20 -1.08
CA GLY A 292 25.50 -11.00 -0.29
C GLY A 292 24.25 -10.18 0.03
N TRP A 293 23.44 -9.85 -0.98
CA TRP A 293 22.28 -8.96 -0.79
C TRP A 293 21.01 -9.73 -0.42
N TRP A 294 20.81 -10.94 -0.95
CA TRP A 294 19.64 -11.76 -0.64
C TRP A 294 19.62 -12.21 0.82
N ALA A 295 20.78 -12.59 1.37
CA ALA A 295 20.89 -12.94 2.79
C ALA A 295 20.59 -11.75 3.71
N ARG A 296 21.01 -10.53 3.32
CA ARG A 296 20.73 -9.29 4.08
C ARG A 296 19.26 -8.89 4.10
N LEU A 297 18.48 -9.31 3.11
CA LEU A 297 17.03 -9.11 3.09
C LEU A 297 16.38 -9.78 4.32
N GLY A 298 16.91 -10.93 4.72
CA GLY A 298 16.44 -11.69 5.87
C GLY A 298 15.09 -12.38 5.64
N ALA A 299 14.80 -13.38 6.48
CA ALA A 299 13.58 -14.17 6.37
C ALA A 299 12.28 -13.33 6.34
N PRO A 300 12.08 -12.30 7.18
CA PRO A 300 10.82 -11.57 7.15
C PRO A 300 10.49 -10.98 5.78
N ALA A 301 11.45 -10.26 5.20
CA ALA A 301 11.27 -9.61 3.90
C ALA A 301 11.11 -10.65 2.77
N GLN A 302 11.80 -11.79 2.83
CA GLN A 302 11.67 -12.88 1.86
C GLN A 302 10.29 -13.57 1.91
N TRP A 303 9.68 -13.68 3.09
CA TRP A 303 8.36 -14.33 3.26
C TRP A 303 7.18 -13.39 3.03
N LEU A 304 7.35 -12.07 3.12
CA LEU A 304 6.26 -11.11 2.91
C LEU A 304 5.64 -11.19 1.48
N PRO A 305 6.40 -11.37 0.39
CA PRO A 305 5.86 -11.63 -0.94
C PRO A 305 4.94 -12.86 -1.02
N ALA A 306 5.12 -13.87 -0.17
CA ALA A 306 4.22 -15.02 -0.13
C ALA A 306 2.81 -14.60 0.35
N VAL A 307 2.71 -13.65 1.27
CA VAL A 307 1.43 -13.05 1.68
C VAL A 307 0.79 -12.28 0.52
N ALA A 308 1.58 -11.51 -0.23
CA ALA A 308 1.11 -10.84 -1.44
C ALA A 308 0.61 -11.84 -2.50
N ALA A 309 1.30 -12.98 -2.66
CA ALA A 309 0.87 -14.06 -3.55
C ALA A 309 -0.50 -14.64 -3.13
N VAL A 310 -0.75 -14.84 -1.83
CA VAL A 310 -2.07 -15.24 -1.34
C VAL A 310 -3.15 -14.22 -1.75
N HIS A 311 -2.87 -12.92 -1.64
CA HIS A 311 -3.80 -11.88 -2.09
C HIS A 311 -4.05 -11.90 -3.61
N MET A 312 -3.00 -12.17 -4.40
CA MET A 312 -3.13 -12.32 -5.85
C MET A 312 -4.05 -13.47 -6.22
N LEU A 313 -3.91 -14.61 -5.54
CA LEU A 313 -4.73 -15.79 -5.78
C LEU A 313 -6.20 -15.56 -5.42
N LEU A 314 -6.47 -14.93 -4.27
CA LEU A 314 -7.84 -14.67 -3.81
C LEU A 314 -8.54 -13.58 -4.63
N SER A 315 -7.81 -12.59 -5.13
CA SER A 315 -8.41 -11.46 -5.85
C SER A 315 -8.66 -11.73 -7.34
N GLY A 316 -7.96 -12.67 -7.96
CA GLY A 316 -7.98 -12.88 -9.41
C GLY A 316 -7.28 -11.79 -10.24
N ASP A 317 -6.77 -10.73 -9.61
CA ASP A 317 -6.00 -9.64 -10.22
C ASP A 317 -4.54 -9.72 -9.74
N LEU A 318 -3.71 -10.40 -10.54
CA LEU A 318 -2.32 -10.67 -10.21
C LEU A 318 -1.48 -9.40 -10.14
N GLY A 319 -1.69 -8.48 -11.08
CA GLY A 319 -0.91 -7.25 -11.17
C GLY A 319 -1.16 -6.34 -9.98
N ARG A 320 -2.44 -6.00 -9.73
CA ARG A 320 -2.82 -5.05 -8.68
C ARG A 320 -2.43 -5.56 -7.29
N MET A 321 -2.74 -6.81 -6.99
CA MET A 321 -2.44 -7.39 -5.68
C MET A 321 -0.96 -7.72 -5.51
N GLY A 322 -0.26 -8.04 -6.60
CA GLY A 322 1.18 -8.30 -6.54
C GLY A 322 1.99 -7.06 -6.18
N TYR A 323 1.45 -5.86 -6.42
CA TYR A 323 2.07 -4.62 -5.96
C TYR A 323 2.16 -4.52 -4.42
N LEU A 324 1.43 -5.32 -3.65
CA LEU A 324 1.62 -5.40 -2.19
C LEU A 324 3.05 -5.85 -1.79
N ALA A 325 3.78 -6.50 -2.71
CA ALA A 325 5.18 -6.83 -2.51
C ALA A 325 6.15 -5.63 -2.68
N PHE A 326 5.67 -4.42 -3.00
CA PHE A 326 6.53 -3.26 -3.26
C PHE A 326 7.49 -2.91 -2.10
N PRO A 327 7.17 -3.10 -0.80
CA PRO A 327 8.13 -2.79 0.26
C PRO A 327 9.33 -3.72 0.22
N THR A 328 9.09 -5.03 0.06
CA THR A 328 10.15 -6.01 -0.12
C THR A 328 10.95 -5.73 -1.38
N PHE A 329 10.27 -5.44 -2.50
CA PHE A 329 10.93 -5.14 -3.76
C PHE A 329 11.85 -3.92 -3.64
N GLY A 330 11.38 -2.82 -3.07
CA GLY A 330 12.18 -1.61 -2.87
C GLY A 330 13.39 -1.82 -1.97
N VAL A 331 13.23 -2.60 -0.89
CA VAL A 331 14.36 -2.98 0.00
C VAL A 331 15.35 -3.88 -0.72
N ALA A 332 14.88 -4.89 -1.47
CA ALA A 332 15.73 -5.78 -2.24
C ALA A 332 16.55 -5.03 -3.30
N VAL A 333 15.92 -4.12 -4.05
CA VAL A 333 16.60 -3.26 -5.03
C VAL A 333 17.65 -2.38 -4.35
N ALA A 334 17.32 -1.75 -3.21
CA ALA A 334 18.27 -0.93 -2.47
C ALA A 334 19.49 -1.72 -1.98
N LEU A 335 19.30 -2.96 -1.51
CA LEU A 335 20.39 -3.84 -1.09
C LEU A 335 21.24 -4.30 -2.28
N ALA A 336 20.60 -4.66 -3.40
CA ALA A 336 21.30 -5.03 -4.63
C ALA A 336 22.16 -3.87 -5.16
N LEU A 337 21.61 -2.65 -5.23
CA LEU A 337 22.35 -1.44 -5.63
C LEU A 337 23.51 -1.14 -4.67
N SER A 338 23.30 -1.29 -3.36
CA SER A 338 24.36 -1.11 -2.35
C SER A 338 25.50 -2.10 -2.55
N HIS A 339 25.16 -3.35 -2.87
CA HIS A 339 26.12 -4.40 -3.14
C HIS A 339 26.92 -4.13 -4.43
N LEU A 340 26.23 -3.81 -5.52
CA LEU A 340 26.86 -3.46 -6.81
C LEU A 340 27.82 -2.26 -6.67
N ALA A 341 27.39 -1.20 -5.97
CA ALA A 341 28.23 -0.02 -5.73
C ALA A 341 29.44 -0.30 -4.82
N SER A 342 29.38 -1.34 -3.98
CA SER A 342 30.52 -1.77 -3.17
C SER A 342 31.49 -2.61 -4.01
N ALA A 343 30.97 -3.50 -4.85
CA ALA A 343 31.78 -4.31 -5.76
C ALA A 343 32.56 -3.45 -6.77
N VAL A 344 31.93 -2.41 -7.34
CA VAL A 344 32.60 -1.47 -8.26
C VAL A 344 33.76 -0.73 -7.58
N ARG A 345 33.67 -0.46 -6.28
CA ARG A 345 34.74 0.21 -5.53
C ARG A 345 35.87 -0.72 -5.10
N ALA A 346 35.58 -2.01 -5.01
CA ALA A 346 36.55 -3.03 -4.59
C ALA A 346 37.40 -3.55 -5.76
N ASP A 347 36.98 -3.31 -7.00
CA ASP A 347 37.72 -3.65 -8.21
C ASP A 347 38.70 -2.50 -8.50
N PRO A 348 40.01 -2.63 -8.21
CA PRO A 348 40.98 -1.63 -8.61
C PRO A 348 40.96 -1.60 -10.14
N GLN A 349 40.78 -0.42 -10.74
CA GLN A 349 40.95 -0.26 -12.18
C GLN A 349 42.34 -0.83 -12.59
N PRO A 350 42.43 -1.56 -13.71
CA PRO A 350 43.67 -2.21 -14.15
C PRO A 350 44.82 -1.24 -14.42
#